data_AF-A0A475RT57-F1
#
_entry.id   AF-A0A475RT57-F1
#
_cell.length_a   1.000
_cell.length_b   1.000
_cell.length_c   1.000
_cell.angle_alpha   90.00
_cell.angle_beta   90.00
_cell.angle_gamma   90.00
#
_symmetry.space_group_name_H-M   'P 1'
#
loop_
_entity.id
_entity.type
_entity.pdbx_description
1 polymer ?
#
loop_
_entity_poly.entity_id
_entity_poly.type
_entity_poly.pdbx_seq_one_letter_code
_entity_poly.pdbx_strand_id
1 'polypeptide(L)'
;MAQDTKFFDSFIRLVNSSVSVLLMCRVVNYDAISKRADVQPLNLKQNGKKRGMILDALVLKHVEEDISEGKIVAIVFSDCELDNINGSTDFKPDSSRQHSVNDAVVVGVWDV
;
A
#
# COMPACT_ATOMS: atom_id res chain seq x y z
N MET A 1 -35.79 2.95 8.90
CA MET A 1 -34.77 3.98 8.61
C MET A 1 -35.08 4.57 7.25
N ALA A 2 -35.13 5.90 7.14
CA ALA A 2 -35.51 6.62 5.92
C ALA A 2 -34.51 6.35 4.77
N GLN A 3 -34.97 6.49 3.53
CA GLN A 3 -34.20 6.19 2.32
C GLN A 3 -32.92 7.05 2.22
N ASP A 4 -32.97 8.28 2.72
CA ASP A 4 -31.84 9.22 2.73
C ASP A 4 -30.70 8.74 3.63
N THR A 5 -31.01 8.16 4.79
CA THR A 5 -29.99 7.63 5.71
C THR A 5 -29.20 6.49 5.06
N LYS A 6 -29.88 5.62 4.29
CA LYS A 6 -29.22 4.51 3.58
C LYS A 6 -28.25 5.00 2.50
N PHE A 7 -28.56 6.11 1.83
CA PHE A 7 -27.67 6.72 0.85
C PHE A 7 -26.38 7.20 1.52
N PHE A 8 -26.49 8.00 2.60
CA PHE A 8 -25.32 8.50 3.31
C PHE A 8 -24.48 7.38 3.94
N ASP A 9 -25.12 6.35 4.51
CA ASP A 9 -24.40 5.19 5.04
C ASP A 9 -23.61 4.45 3.94
N SER A 10 -24.20 4.31 2.75
CA SER A 10 -23.55 3.67 1.60
C SER A 10 -22.41 4.53 1.04
N PHE A 11 -22.60 5.84 0.98
CA PHE A 11 -21.58 6.80 0.53
C PHE A 11 -20.38 6.80 1.48
N ILE A 12 -20.61 6.87 2.79
CA ILE A 12 -19.54 6.80 3.80
C ILE A 12 -18.76 5.49 3.68
N ARG A 13 -19.45 4.36 3.49
CA ARG A 13 -18.80 3.07 3.26
C ARG A 13 -17.95 3.07 2.00
N LEU A 14 -18.44 3.67 0.91
CA LEU A 14 -17.70 3.78 -0.34
C LEU A 14 -16.41 4.59 -0.15
N VAL A 15 -16.50 5.78 0.46
CA VAL A 15 -15.35 6.66 0.73
C VAL A 15 -14.33 5.94 1.61
N ASN A 16 -14.76 5.30 2.70
CA ASN A 16 -13.85 4.55 3.58
C ASN A 16 -13.20 3.37 2.86
N SER A 17 -13.87 2.75 1.88
CA SER A 17 -13.31 1.64 1.11
C SER A 17 -12.37 2.07 -0.01
N SER A 18 -12.47 3.31 -0.49
CA SER A 18 -11.59 3.85 -1.53
C SER A 18 -10.26 4.36 -1.02
N VAL A 19 -10.17 4.69 0.28
CA VAL A 19 -8.94 5.21 0.89
C VAL A 19 -8.09 4.04 1.37
N SER A 20 -6.94 3.84 0.70
CA SER A 20 -5.93 2.88 1.18
C SER A 20 -5.08 3.55 2.25
N VAL A 21 -4.93 2.92 3.42
CA VAL A 21 -4.19 3.48 4.57
C VAL A 21 -3.00 2.61 4.94
N LEU A 22 -3.27 1.42 5.45
CA LEU A 22 -2.25 0.45 5.86
C LEU A 22 -2.72 -0.96 5.57
N LEU A 23 -1.81 -1.81 5.08
CA LEU A 23 -2.04 -3.24 4.94
C LEU A 23 -0.84 -4.02 5.47
N MET A 24 -1.12 -5.20 6.02
CA MET A 24 -0.10 -6.20 6.29
C MET A 24 0.05 -7.09 5.06
N CYS A 25 1.27 -7.16 4.54
CA CYS A 25 1.59 -7.91 3.33
C CYS A 25 2.74 -8.89 3.58
N ARG A 26 2.84 -9.92 2.75
CA ARG A 26 4.01 -10.80 2.66
C ARG A 26 4.88 -10.38 1.50
N VAL A 27 6.19 -10.26 1.72
CA VAL A 27 7.15 -9.99 0.66
C VAL A 27 7.21 -11.19 -0.28
N VAL A 28 7.04 -10.93 -1.57
CA VAL A 28 7.16 -11.93 -2.63
C VAL A 28 8.53 -11.82 -3.29
N ASN A 29 8.99 -10.60 -3.51
CA ASN A 29 10.29 -10.30 -4.12
C ASN A 29 10.81 -8.98 -3.56
N TYR A 30 12.13 -8.85 -3.43
CA TYR A 30 12.79 -7.62 -2.99
C TYR A 30 13.99 -7.30 -3.88
N ASP A 31 13.96 -6.13 -4.51
CA ASP A 31 15.09 -5.59 -5.27
C ASP A 31 15.90 -4.61 -4.41
N ALA A 32 17.08 -5.07 -3.99
CA ALA A 32 18.01 -4.30 -3.17
C ALA A 32 18.69 -3.14 -3.93
N ILE A 33 18.67 -3.11 -5.26
CA ILE A 33 19.26 -2.04 -6.08
C ILE A 33 18.30 -0.86 -6.16
N SER A 34 17.05 -1.11 -6.56
CA SER A 34 16.02 -0.08 -6.67
C SER A 34 15.38 0.28 -5.32
N LYS A 35 15.63 -0.52 -4.27
CA LYS A 35 14.99 -0.39 -2.94
C LYS A 35 13.48 -0.53 -3.02
N ARG A 36 13.02 -1.50 -3.82
CA ARG A 36 11.60 -1.77 -4.05
C ARG A 36 11.23 -3.22 -3.82
N ALA A 37 10.00 -3.45 -3.39
CA ALA A 37 9.50 -4.78 -3.04
C ALA A 37 8.13 -5.04 -3.67
N ASP A 38 7.95 -6.28 -4.14
CA ASP A 38 6.64 -6.79 -4.53
C ASP A 38 6.03 -7.50 -3.32
N VAL A 39 4.81 -7.12 -2.95
CA VAL A 39 4.18 -7.57 -1.72
C VAL A 39 2.74 -8.04 -1.95
N GLN A 40 2.39 -9.14 -1.29
CA GLN A 40 1.08 -9.77 -1.38
C GLN A 40 0.27 -9.49 -0.10
N PRO A 41 -0.89 -8.81 -0.17
CA PRO A 41 -1.75 -8.61 0.99
C PRO A 41 -2.17 -9.92 1.66
N LEU A 42 -2.11 -9.95 2.99
CA LEU A 42 -2.51 -11.12 3.79
C LEU A 42 -4.02 -11.28 3.90
N ASN A 43 -4.77 -10.17 3.86
CA ASN A 43 -6.22 -10.21 3.98
C ASN A 43 -6.86 -10.72 2.67
N LEU A 44 -7.73 -11.72 2.84
CA LEU A 44 -8.54 -12.22 1.73
C LEU A 44 -9.68 -11.24 1.43
N LYS A 45 -10.17 -11.29 0.18
CA LYS A 45 -11.46 -10.69 -0.15
C LYS A 45 -12.58 -11.47 0.56
N GLN A 46 -13.77 -10.88 0.68
CA GLN A 46 -14.93 -11.57 1.29
C GLN A 46 -15.27 -12.91 0.63
N ASN A 47 -14.90 -13.09 -0.65
CA ASN A 47 -15.06 -14.34 -1.39
C ASN A 47 -13.94 -15.37 -1.15
N GLY A 48 -13.04 -15.14 -0.20
CA GLY A 48 -11.91 -16.02 0.12
C GLY A 48 -10.75 -15.96 -0.87
N LYS A 49 -10.83 -15.18 -1.95
CA LYS A 49 -9.72 -15.03 -2.92
C LYS A 49 -8.66 -14.07 -2.42
N LYS A 50 -7.41 -14.31 -2.82
CA LYS A 50 -6.30 -13.39 -2.60
C LYS A 50 -6.56 -12.05 -3.30
N ARG A 51 -6.05 -10.97 -2.72
CA ARG A 51 -5.99 -9.66 -3.37
C ARG A 51 -4.89 -9.67 -4.45
N GLY A 52 -4.94 -8.68 -5.34
CA GLY A 52 -3.84 -8.45 -6.27
C GLY A 52 -2.55 -8.18 -5.50
N MET A 53 -1.42 -8.57 -6.10
CA MET A 53 -0.11 -8.20 -5.59
C MET A 53 0.07 -6.69 -5.77
N ILE A 54 0.71 -6.07 -4.80
CA ILE A 54 1.18 -4.69 -4.90
C ILE A 54 2.61 -4.76 -5.39
N LEU A 55 2.87 -4.08 -6.48
CA LEU A 55 4.15 -4.12 -7.16
C LEU A 55 4.95 -2.86 -6.82
N ASP A 56 6.27 -2.99 -6.86
CA ASP A 56 7.18 -1.84 -6.88
C ASP A 56 7.08 -0.91 -5.65
N ALA A 57 6.69 -1.44 -4.49
CA ALA A 57 6.54 -0.67 -3.26
C ALA A 57 7.90 -0.18 -2.75
N LEU A 58 8.01 1.11 -2.42
CA LEU A 58 9.25 1.71 -1.89
C LEU A 58 9.59 1.13 -0.52
N VAL A 59 10.86 0.82 -0.29
CA VAL A 59 11.34 0.33 1.01
C VAL A 59 12.13 1.40 1.72
N LEU A 60 11.72 1.76 2.94
CA LEU A 60 12.46 2.73 3.75
C LEU A 60 13.78 2.14 4.25
N LYS A 61 14.80 3.00 4.36
CA LYS A 61 16.18 2.61 4.66
C LYS A 61 16.33 1.74 5.91
N HIS A 62 15.58 2.03 6.98
CA HIS A 62 15.67 1.28 8.24
C HIS A 62 15.11 -0.14 8.15
N VAL A 63 14.39 -0.47 7.07
CA VAL A 63 13.75 -1.78 6.84
C VAL A 63 14.64 -2.70 5.99
N GLU A 64 15.64 -2.15 5.30
CA GLU A 64 16.44 -2.86 4.28
C GLU A 64 17.20 -4.08 4.81
N GLU A 65 17.65 -4.07 6.07
CA GLU A 65 18.41 -5.18 6.65
C GLU A 65 17.50 -6.36 7.06
N ASP A 66 16.25 -6.06 7.42
CA ASP A 66 15.30 -7.05 7.96
C ASP A 66 14.39 -7.65 6.87
N ILE A 67 14.27 -6.99 5.72
CA ILE A 67 13.38 -7.39 4.65
C ILE A 67 13.97 -8.55 3.84
N SER A 68 13.16 -9.60 3.65
CA SER A 68 13.48 -10.74 2.79
C SER A 68 12.20 -11.41 2.31
N GLU A 69 12.31 -12.23 1.27
CA GLU A 69 11.18 -13.00 0.75
C GLU A 69 10.49 -13.81 1.85
N GLY A 70 9.16 -13.79 1.88
CA GLY A 70 8.34 -14.51 2.85
C GLY A 70 8.12 -13.78 4.18
N LYS A 71 8.91 -12.76 4.51
CA LYS A 71 8.67 -11.92 5.70
C LYS A 71 7.36 -11.15 5.58
N ILE A 72 6.77 -10.84 6.73
CA ILE A 72 5.56 -10.02 6.80
C ILE A 72 5.97 -8.58 7.06
N VAL A 73 5.39 -7.66 6.30
CA VAL A 73 5.70 -6.24 6.37
C VAL A 73 4.43 -5.41 6.51
N ALA A 74 4.56 -4.27 7.18
CA ALA A 74 3.55 -3.24 7.19
C ALA A 74 3.81 -2.28 6.01
N ILE A 75 2.79 -2.09 5.18
CA ILE A 75 2.82 -1.11 4.10
C ILE A 75 1.81 0.00 4.36
N VAL A 76 2.19 1.22 4.02
CA VAL A 76 1.30 2.39 3.99
C VAL A 76 1.17 2.89 2.56
N PHE A 77 0.11 3.64 2.29
CA PHE A 77 -0.11 4.28 1.00
C PHE A 77 0.02 5.78 1.15
N SER A 78 0.70 6.42 0.22
CA SER A 78 0.89 7.86 0.24
C SER A 78 -0.37 8.62 -0.17
N ASP A 79 -0.47 9.85 0.31
CA ASP A 79 -1.59 10.75 0.00
C ASP A 79 -1.59 11.20 -1.46
N CYS A 80 -0.41 11.26 -2.10
CA CYS A 80 -0.19 11.59 -3.49
C CYS A 80 0.72 10.55 -4.14
N GLU A 81 0.76 10.52 -5.47
CA GLU A 81 1.63 9.59 -6.19
C GLU A 81 3.13 9.77 -5.91
N LEU A 82 3.88 8.69 -6.10
CA LEU A 82 5.32 8.63 -5.84
C LEU A 82 6.15 8.29 -7.09
N ASP A 83 5.57 8.33 -8.28
CA ASP A 83 6.21 7.88 -9.53
C ASP A 83 7.54 8.64 -9.81
N ASN A 84 7.61 9.93 -9.47
CA ASN A 84 8.75 10.81 -9.74
C ASN A 84 9.77 10.93 -8.59
N ILE A 85 9.61 10.17 -7.50
CA ILE A 85 10.53 10.26 -6.37
C ILE A 85 11.92 9.71 -6.73
N ASN A 86 12.97 10.48 -6.47
CA ASN A 86 14.37 10.10 -6.77
C ASN A 86 15.35 10.35 -5.61
N GLY A 87 14.86 10.83 -4.47
CA GLY A 87 15.65 11.08 -3.25
C GLY A 87 16.68 12.22 -3.32
N SER A 88 16.81 12.92 -4.46
CA SER A 88 17.82 13.96 -4.66
C SER A 88 17.23 15.37 -4.74
N THR A 89 15.99 15.48 -5.26
CA THR A 89 15.28 16.75 -5.37
C THR A 89 13.83 16.58 -4.93
N ASP A 90 13.20 17.70 -4.60
CA ASP A 90 11.74 17.75 -4.55
C ASP A 90 11.17 17.31 -5.90
N PHE A 91 10.06 16.57 -5.88
CA PHE A 91 9.42 16.05 -7.08
C PHE A 91 8.00 16.61 -7.21
N LYS A 92 7.51 16.66 -8.45
CA LYS A 92 6.15 17.08 -8.76
C LYS A 92 5.29 15.87 -9.11
N PRO A 93 4.08 15.74 -8.54
CA PRO A 93 3.09 14.81 -9.04
C PRO A 93 2.59 15.20 -10.44
N ASP A 94 2.59 14.25 -11.36
CA ASP A 94 1.98 14.27 -12.68
C ASP A 94 0.53 13.75 -12.70
N SER A 95 0.07 13.10 -11.62
CA SER A 95 -1.32 12.68 -11.45
C SER A 95 -1.99 13.20 -10.18
N SER A 96 -3.32 13.21 -10.22
CA SER A 96 -4.19 13.52 -9.07
C SER A 96 -4.59 12.27 -8.27
N ARG A 97 -3.84 11.16 -8.40
CA ARG A 97 -4.11 9.93 -7.63
C ARG A 97 -3.85 10.20 -6.15
N GLN A 98 -4.77 9.73 -5.31
CA GLN A 98 -4.65 9.83 -3.85
C GLN A 98 -4.95 8.49 -3.21
N HIS A 99 -4.20 8.15 -2.14
CA HIS A 99 -4.38 6.93 -1.35
C HIS A 99 -4.45 5.66 -2.21
N SER A 100 -3.65 5.63 -3.28
CA SER A 100 -3.69 4.60 -4.31
C SER A 100 -2.79 3.44 -3.92
N VAL A 101 -3.21 2.21 -4.28
CA VAL A 101 -2.45 0.99 -3.99
C VAL A 101 -1.11 0.91 -4.72
N ASN A 102 -0.94 1.71 -5.78
CA ASN A 102 0.30 1.78 -6.56
C ASN A 102 1.38 2.59 -5.83
N ASP A 103 0.98 3.45 -4.90
CA ASP A 103 1.85 4.40 -4.22
C ASP A 103 2.15 3.88 -2.81
N ALA A 104 2.65 2.64 -2.76
CA ALA A 104 2.88 1.90 -1.51
C ALA A 104 4.31 2.09 -0.99
N VAL A 105 4.43 2.19 0.34
CA VAL A 105 5.70 2.34 1.06
C VAL A 105 5.75 1.30 2.19
N VAL A 106 6.81 0.50 2.22
CA VAL A 106 7.12 -0.43 3.30
C VAL A 106 7.74 0.33 4.46
N VAL A 107 7.07 0.33 5.62
CA VAL A 107 7.48 1.10 6.81
C VAL A 107 8.07 0.25 7.92
N GLY A 108 7.91 -1.07 7.86
CA GLY A 108 8.49 -1.97 8.86
C GLY A 108 8.28 -3.44 8.53
N VAL A 109 9.17 -4.27 9.06
CA VAL A 109 9.02 -5.74 9.09
C VAL A 109 8.39 -6.14 10.42
N TRP A 110 7.43 -7.06 10.37
CA TRP A 110 6.88 -7.71 11.54
C TRP A 110 7.61 -9.03 11.76
N ASP A 111 8.45 -9.08 12.79
CA ASP A 111 9.25 -10.25 13.17
C ASP A 111 8.71 -10.86 14.47
N VAL A 112 8.14 -12.06 14.39
CA VAL A 112 7.67 -12.90 15.50
C VAL A 112 7.98 -14.35 15.19
#